data_AF-A0A8W8L2V9-F1
#
_entry.id   AF-A0A8W8L2V9-F1
#
_cell.length_a   1.000
_cell.length_b   1.000
_cell.length_c   1.000
_cell.angle_alpha   90.00
_cell.angle_beta   90.00
_cell.angle_gamma   90.00
#
_symmetry.space_group_name_H-M   'P 1'
#
loop_
_entity.id
_entity.type
_entity.pdbx_description
1 polymer ?
#
loop_
_entity_poly.entity_id
_entity_poly.type
_entity_poly.pdbx_seq_one_letter_code
_entity_poly.pdbx_strand_id
1 'polypeptide(L)'
;RLYADDGQNPEQIASVEAVKEVLAEWDVAETDKLLQKLEAEKQKRKEEQQMRRDAETSKLEGSVQAAQEEYDRIQKQLSHAYCEMNKRITEHDTAVGSGFDRPELTLQAIHDQEDEVEILKSKCDKAREDLANAKLKLREQLNEGLETNENLPGMQILIKELDDVLLRDVGDKIKDSGKWPLIIDRSSQAATFLRYRDTNYLNTLNTKEMEPNKVRLSLLGAIRFGKPLVLDMMEVDMFHTVSDRFDEIEKGLMDQIMDKSIMQEENYLKLIKEGDGPDYEKNKFTSYRTQNFKFWIITKNPYPPDYLLDRCYTIRIYVPT
;
A
#
# COMPACT_ATOMS: atom_id res chain seq x y z
N ARG A 1 48.03 -15.46 0.71
CA ARG A 1 47.55 -15.77 2.08
C ARG A 1 48.72 -15.93 3.06
N LEU A 2 49.80 -16.64 2.71
CA LEU A 2 50.99 -16.79 3.57
C LEU A 2 52.14 -15.83 3.24
N TYR A 3 52.02 -15.04 2.17
CA TYR A 3 52.97 -14.03 1.78
C TYR A 3 52.23 -12.70 1.67
N ALA A 4 52.81 -11.65 2.24
CA ALA A 4 52.40 -10.28 2.01
C ALA A 4 52.90 -9.79 0.64
N ASP A 5 52.43 -8.62 0.21
CA ASP A 5 52.78 -8.03 -1.10
C ASP A 5 54.28 -7.71 -1.23
N ASP A 6 55.01 -7.65 -0.11
CA ASP A 6 56.47 -7.49 -0.02
C ASP A 6 57.25 -8.83 0.01
N GLY A 7 56.54 -9.96 -0.07
CA GLY A 7 57.12 -11.30 -0.08
C GLY A 7 57.51 -11.85 1.30
N GLN A 8 57.21 -11.14 2.39
CA GLN A 8 57.45 -11.64 3.75
C GLN A 8 56.36 -12.62 4.18
N ASN A 9 56.73 -13.60 5.01
CA ASN A 9 55.79 -14.56 5.60
C ASN A 9 55.52 -14.27 7.11
N PRO A 10 54.38 -14.72 7.67
CA PRO A 10 54.04 -14.51 9.07
C PRO A 10 55.10 -15.00 10.08
N GLU A 11 55.85 -16.04 9.74
CA GLU A 11 56.93 -16.61 10.55
C GLU A 11 58.13 -15.66 10.67
N GLN A 12 58.47 -14.93 9.59
CA GLN A 12 59.54 -13.94 9.54
C GLN A 12 59.24 -12.66 10.32
N ILE A 13 57.95 -12.36 10.54
CA ILE A 13 57.47 -11.14 11.23
C ILE A 13 57.19 -11.41 12.72
N ALA A 14 56.88 -12.65 13.10
CA ALA A 14 56.58 -13.01 14.47
C ALA A 14 57.79 -12.77 15.40
N SER A 15 57.60 -11.97 16.45
CA SER A 15 58.65 -11.61 17.43
C SER A 15 58.71 -12.55 18.64
N VAL A 16 57.70 -13.39 18.82
CA VAL A 16 57.55 -14.33 19.95
C VAL A 16 57.80 -15.75 19.46
N GLU A 17 58.77 -16.45 20.07
CA GLU A 17 59.22 -17.77 19.61
C GLU A 17 58.11 -18.83 19.66
N ALA A 18 57.29 -18.81 20.71
CA ALA A 18 56.12 -19.70 20.83
C ALA A 18 55.09 -19.50 19.70
N VAL A 19 54.99 -18.28 19.13
CA VAL A 19 54.10 -18.00 18.00
C VAL A 19 54.69 -18.51 16.70
N LYS A 20 56.02 -18.44 16.53
CA LYS A 20 56.70 -19.03 15.37
C LYS A 20 56.56 -20.55 15.34
N GLU A 21 56.71 -21.22 16.49
CA GLU A 21 56.52 -22.67 16.60
C GLU A 21 55.11 -23.06 16.15
N VAL A 22 54.08 -22.36 16.63
CA VAL A 22 52.69 -22.59 16.22
C VAL A 22 52.48 -22.33 14.72
N LEU A 23 53.08 -21.27 14.16
CA LEU A 23 52.97 -20.95 12.73
C LEU A 23 53.71 -21.97 11.83
N ALA A 24 54.84 -22.52 12.29
CA ALA A 24 55.61 -23.53 11.58
C ALA A 24 54.93 -24.90 11.61
N GLU A 25 54.23 -25.23 12.71
CA GLU A 25 53.44 -26.46 12.86
C GLU A 25 52.02 -26.35 12.27
N TRP A 26 51.59 -25.16 11.84
CA TRP A 26 50.24 -24.94 11.31
C TRP A 26 50.05 -25.59 9.94
N ASP A 27 49.27 -26.68 9.90
CA ASP A 27 48.82 -27.27 8.64
C ASP A 27 47.70 -26.44 7.99
N VAL A 28 48.10 -25.64 7.01
CA VAL A 28 47.18 -24.84 6.19
C VAL A 28 46.23 -25.73 5.39
N ALA A 29 46.64 -26.94 5.00
CA ALA A 29 45.77 -27.87 4.27
C ALA A 29 44.63 -28.41 5.16
N GLU A 30 44.85 -28.55 6.46
CA GLU A 30 43.79 -28.88 7.41
C GLU A 30 42.80 -27.72 7.58
N THR A 31 43.30 -26.49 7.61
CA THR A 31 42.47 -25.27 7.67
C THR A 31 41.63 -25.09 6.41
N ASP A 32 42.20 -25.36 5.22
CA ASP A 32 41.46 -25.32 3.96
C ASP A 32 40.36 -26.40 3.90
N LYS A 33 40.62 -27.61 4.43
CA LYS A 33 39.58 -28.65 4.57
C LYS A 33 38.45 -28.21 5.51
N LEU A 34 38.77 -27.51 6.62
CA LEU A 34 37.76 -26.97 7.53
C LEU A 34 36.96 -25.85 6.88
N LEU A 35 37.60 -24.95 6.12
CA LEU A 35 36.91 -23.91 5.35
C LEU A 35 35.97 -24.49 4.30
N GLN A 36 36.41 -25.51 3.55
CA GLN A 36 35.56 -26.21 2.58
C GLN A 36 34.35 -26.88 3.25
N LYS A 37 34.53 -27.49 4.43
CA LYS A 37 33.41 -28.05 5.21
C LYS A 37 32.44 -26.97 5.68
N LEU A 38 32.94 -25.83 6.17
CA LEU A 38 32.13 -24.69 6.60
C LEU A 38 31.35 -24.08 5.43
N GLU A 39 31.97 -23.92 4.27
CA GLU A 39 31.31 -23.43 3.05
C GLU A 39 30.24 -24.40 2.56
N ALA A 40 30.53 -25.70 2.53
CA ALA A 40 29.56 -26.73 2.16
C ALA A 40 28.37 -26.78 3.14
N GLU A 41 28.62 -26.66 4.44
CA GLU A 41 27.55 -26.62 5.44
C GLU A 41 26.73 -25.33 5.34
N LYS A 42 27.38 -24.18 5.10
CA LYS A 42 26.70 -22.90 4.86
C LYS A 42 25.81 -22.97 3.61
N GLN A 43 26.30 -23.59 2.54
CA GLN A 43 25.54 -23.79 1.31
C GLN A 43 24.34 -24.72 1.53
N LYS A 44 24.54 -25.85 2.22
CA LYS A 44 23.47 -26.76 2.58
C LYS A 44 22.38 -26.08 3.43
N ARG A 45 22.76 -25.26 4.42
CA ARG A 45 21.81 -24.49 5.23
C ARG A 45 21.03 -23.49 4.39
N LYS A 46 21.68 -22.81 3.43
CA LYS A 46 21.00 -21.90 2.49
C LYS A 46 19.99 -22.64 1.61
N GLU A 47 20.37 -23.80 1.07
CA GLU A 47 19.49 -24.63 0.24
C GLU A 47 18.29 -25.16 1.04
N GLU A 48 18.52 -25.63 2.28
CA GLU A 48 17.44 -26.06 3.18
C GLU A 48 16.50 -24.91 3.53
N GLN A 49 17.03 -23.71 3.79
CA GLN A 49 16.23 -22.50 4.03
C GLN A 49 15.43 -22.10 2.79
N GLN A 50 16.06 -22.12 1.61
CA GLN A 50 15.38 -21.82 0.34
C GLN A 50 14.25 -22.82 0.08
N MET A 51 14.51 -24.12 0.24
CA MET A 51 13.50 -25.16 0.04
C MET A 51 12.32 -25.01 1.01
N ARG A 52 12.57 -24.66 2.28
CA ARG A 52 11.51 -24.37 3.25
C ARG A 52 10.69 -23.14 2.85
N ARG A 53 11.36 -22.07 2.42
CA ARG A 53 10.70 -20.85 1.93
C ARG A 53 9.85 -21.12 0.70
N ASP A 54 10.37 -21.84 -0.29
CA ASP A 54 9.64 -22.19 -1.51
C ASP A 54 8.41 -23.05 -1.20
N ALA A 55 8.53 -24.01 -0.28
CA ALA A 55 7.41 -24.82 0.18
C ALA A 55 6.33 -23.99 0.90
N GLU A 56 6.73 -23.02 1.73
CA GLU A 56 5.82 -22.11 2.40
C GLU A 56 5.13 -21.15 1.42
N THR A 57 5.88 -20.57 0.48
CA THR A 57 5.34 -19.74 -0.60
C THR A 57 4.33 -20.51 -1.43
N SER A 58 4.66 -21.73 -1.85
CA SER A 58 3.74 -22.58 -2.63
C SER A 58 2.45 -22.91 -1.86
N LYS A 59 2.55 -23.14 -0.54
CA LYS A 59 1.37 -23.31 0.32
C LYS A 59 0.50 -22.06 0.37
N LEU A 60 1.11 -20.88 0.48
CA LEU A 60 0.39 -19.60 0.49
C LEU A 60 -0.24 -19.29 -0.87
N GLU A 61 0.43 -19.58 -1.97
CA GLU A 61 -0.14 -19.50 -3.32
C GLU A 61 -1.39 -20.36 -3.46
N GLY A 62 -1.34 -21.61 -2.97
CA GLY A 62 -2.52 -22.49 -2.92
C GLY A 62 -3.66 -21.90 -2.07
N SER A 63 -3.35 -21.25 -0.95
CA SER A 63 -4.36 -20.56 -0.13
C SER A 63 -4.99 -19.37 -0.85
N VAL A 64 -4.20 -18.59 -1.61
CA VAL A 64 -4.69 -17.47 -2.43
C VAL A 64 -5.59 -17.98 -3.54
N GLN A 65 -5.19 -19.07 -4.21
CA GLN A 65 -6.00 -19.67 -5.26
C GLN A 65 -7.35 -20.16 -4.72
N ALA A 66 -7.35 -20.90 -3.61
CA ALA A 66 -8.59 -21.37 -3.00
C ALA A 66 -9.53 -20.22 -2.60
N ALA A 67 -8.99 -19.14 -2.01
CA ALA A 67 -9.77 -17.95 -1.66
C ALA A 67 -10.29 -17.20 -2.91
N GLN A 68 -9.52 -17.20 -4.01
CA GLN A 68 -9.94 -16.59 -5.27
C GLN A 68 -11.10 -17.39 -5.90
N GLU A 69 -11.02 -18.71 -5.92
CA GLU A 69 -12.08 -19.58 -6.44
C GLU A 69 -13.38 -19.44 -5.62
N GLU A 70 -13.26 -19.33 -4.29
CA GLU A 70 -14.37 -19.06 -3.38
C GLU A 70 -15.04 -17.71 -3.69
N TYR A 71 -14.25 -16.64 -3.76
CA TYR A 71 -14.71 -15.30 -4.09
C TYR A 71 -15.41 -15.28 -5.45
N ASP A 72 -14.82 -15.87 -6.49
CA ASP A 72 -15.38 -15.91 -7.84
C ASP A 72 -16.70 -16.69 -7.87
N ARG A 73 -16.83 -17.76 -7.07
CA ARG A 73 -18.08 -18.51 -6.95
C ARG A 73 -19.18 -17.66 -6.32
N ILE A 74 -18.89 -16.99 -5.20
CA ILE A 74 -19.87 -16.14 -4.51
C ILE A 74 -20.23 -14.93 -5.38
N GLN A 75 -19.26 -14.32 -6.06
CA GLN A 75 -19.48 -13.19 -6.96
C GLN A 75 -20.42 -13.56 -8.12
N LYS A 76 -20.30 -14.78 -8.66
CA LYS A 76 -21.24 -15.30 -9.67
C LYS A 76 -22.65 -15.49 -9.10
N GLN A 77 -22.78 -16.02 -7.88
CA GLN A 77 -24.08 -16.16 -7.20
C GLN A 77 -24.73 -14.79 -6.96
N LEU A 78 -23.97 -13.81 -6.48
CA LEU A 78 -24.44 -12.44 -6.25
C LEU A 78 -24.90 -11.80 -7.56
N SER A 79 -24.13 -11.94 -8.64
CA SER A 79 -24.52 -11.45 -9.98
C SER A 79 -25.84 -12.07 -10.45
N HIS A 80 -26.01 -13.38 -10.27
CA HIS A 80 -27.25 -14.08 -10.59
C HIS A 80 -28.44 -13.57 -9.76
N ALA A 81 -28.25 -13.37 -8.45
CA ALA A 81 -29.30 -12.86 -7.56
C ALA A 81 -29.77 -11.45 -7.95
N TYR A 82 -28.86 -10.56 -8.38
CA TYR A 82 -29.25 -9.25 -8.94
C TYR A 82 -30.06 -9.37 -10.23
N CYS A 83 -29.70 -10.29 -11.12
CA CYS A 83 -30.47 -10.54 -12.35
C CYS A 83 -31.88 -11.05 -12.02
N GLU A 84 -32.02 -11.99 -11.08
CA GLU A 84 -33.34 -12.46 -10.64
C GLU A 84 -34.12 -11.36 -9.92
N MET A 85 -33.50 -10.52 -9.10
CA MET A 85 -34.16 -9.36 -8.48
C MET A 85 -34.77 -8.42 -9.53
N ASN A 86 -34.00 -8.05 -10.56
CA ASN A 86 -34.49 -7.23 -11.66
C ASN A 86 -35.66 -7.88 -12.42
N LYS A 87 -35.61 -9.20 -12.59
CA LYS A 87 -36.70 -9.97 -13.17
C LYS A 87 -37.96 -9.93 -12.30
N ARG A 88 -37.85 -10.10 -10.97
CA ARG A 88 -38.98 -9.98 -10.04
C ARG A 88 -39.60 -8.58 -10.04
N ILE A 89 -38.79 -7.53 -10.11
CA ILE A 89 -39.25 -6.15 -10.28
C ILE A 89 -40.07 -6.02 -11.58
N THR A 90 -39.54 -6.54 -12.70
CA THR A 90 -40.23 -6.48 -13.99
C THR A 90 -41.55 -7.26 -13.98
N GLU A 91 -41.56 -8.45 -13.37
CA GLU A 91 -42.75 -9.28 -13.20
C GLU A 91 -43.83 -8.57 -12.37
N HIS A 92 -43.45 -7.95 -11.26
CA HIS A 92 -44.33 -7.14 -10.43
C HIS A 92 -44.93 -5.96 -11.20
N ASP A 93 -44.09 -5.17 -11.88
CA ASP A 93 -44.54 -4.00 -12.62
C ASP A 93 -45.51 -4.38 -13.75
N THR A 94 -45.25 -5.51 -14.42
CA THR A 94 -46.13 -6.06 -15.45
C THR A 94 -47.46 -6.54 -14.87
N ALA A 95 -47.44 -7.23 -13.71
CA ALA A 95 -48.63 -7.72 -13.04
C ALA A 95 -49.52 -6.56 -12.56
N VAL A 96 -48.93 -5.54 -11.95
CA VAL A 96 -49.63 -4.31 -11.54
C VAL A 96 -50.21 -3.59 -12.74
N GLY A 97 -49.43 -3.40 -13.81
CA GLY A 97 -49.89 -2.76 -15.04
C GLY A 97 -51.02 -3.50 -15.76
N SER A 98 -51.11 -4.82 -15.57
CA SER A 98 -52.16 -5.68 -16.14
C SER A 98 -53.40 -5.79 -15.25
N GLY A 99 -53.44 -5.10 -14.10
CA GLY A 99 -54.57 -5.11 -13.18
C GLY A 99 -54.67 -6.39 -12.35
N PHE A 100 -53.54 -7.01 -11.99
CA PHE A 100 -53.51 -8.19 -11.13
C PHE A 100 -54.10 -7.90 -9.74
N ASP A 101 -54.99 -8.78 -9.26
CA ASP A 101 -55.80 -8.54 -8.06
C ASP A 101 -55.06 -8.71 -6.71
N ARG A 102 -53.80 -9.18 -6.72
CA ARG A 102 -52.99 -9.45 -5.50
C ARG A 102 -51.52 -9.07 -5.66
N PRO A 103 -51.18 -7.80 -5.93
CA PRO A 103 -49.80 -7.36 -6.15
C PRO A 103 -48.89 -7.59 -4.92
N GLU A 104 -49.46 -7.81 -3.73
CA GLU A 104 -48.70 -8.09 -2.51
C GLU A 104 -47.89 -9.38 -2.63
N LEU A 105 -48.35 -10.37 -3.41
CA LEU A 105 -47.62 -11.63 -3.61
C LEU A 105 -46.37 -11.44 -4.48
N THR A 106 -46.47 -10.64 -5.54
CA THR A 106 -45.32 -10.32 -6.40
C THR A 106 -44.36 -9.36 -5.71
N LEU A 107 -44.87 -8.50 -4.82
CA LEU A 107 -44.05 -7.62 -3.98
C LEU A 107 -43.27 -8.43 -2.93
N GLN A 108 -43.91 -9.43 -2.29
CA GLN A 108 -43.21 -10.32 -1.36
C GLN A 108 -42.06 -11.07 -2.06
N ALA A 109 -42.26 -11.51 -3.31
CA ALA A 109 -41.19 -12.15 -4.09
C ALA A 109 -40.01 -11.21 -4.39
N ILE A 110 -40.23 -9.89 -4.47
CA ILE A 110 -39.13 -8.91 -4.55
C ILE A 110 -38.39 -8.87 -3.21
N HIS A 111 -39.11 -8.73 -2.09
CA HIS A 111 -38.50 -8.66 -0.77
C HIS A 111 -37.69 -9.92 -0.41
N ASP A 112 -38.22 -11.11 -0.71
CA ASP A 112 -37.49 -12.37 -0.50
C ASP A 112 -36.18 -12.39 -1.31
N GLN A 113 -36.19 -11.83 -2.52
CA GLN A 113 -35.01 -11.75 -3.38
C GLN A 113 -34.04 -10.63 -2.93
N GLU A 114 -34.54 -9.52 -2.39
CA GLU A 114 -33.75 -8.46 -1.77
C GLU A 114 -32.95 -8.99 -0.59
N ASP A 115 -33.59 -9.78 0.29
CA ASP A 115 -32.96 -10.45 1.41
C ASP A 115 -31.84 -11.40 0.95
N GLU A 116 -32.07 -12.18 -0.12
CA GLU A 116 -31.04 -13.05 -0.69
C GLU A 116 -29.85 -12.24 -1.24
N VAL A 117 -30.12 -11.14 -1.94
CA VAL A 117 -29.07 -10.23 -2.43
C VAL A 117 -28.27 -9.64 -1.27
N GLU A 118 -28.91 -9.25 -0.17
CA GLU A 118 -28.23 -8.71 1.01
C GLU A 118 -27.33 -9.76 1.68
N ILE A 119 -27.82 -11.00 1.84
CA ILE A 119 -27.03 -12.11 2.35
C ILE A 119 -25.80 -12.38 1.46
N LEU A 120 -26.00 -12.40 0.14
CA LEU A 120 -24.91 -12.65 -0.81
C LEU A 120 -23.91 -11.50 -0.88
N LYS A 121 -24.34 -10.24 -0.72
CA LYS A 121 -23.44 -9.08 -0.57
C LYS A 121 -22.52 -9.27 0.62
N SER A 122 -23.08 -9.55 1.79
CA SER A 122 -22.30 -9.77 3.01
C SER A 122 -21.30 -10.92 2.87
N LYS A 123 -21.73 -12.05 2.27
CA LYS A 123 -20.83 -13.18 1.98
C LYS A 123 -19.73 -12.81 1.00
N CYS A 124 -20.05 -12.03 -0.03
CA CYS A 124 -19.08 -11.58 -1.03
C CYS A 124 -18.04 -10.65 -0.39
N ASP A 125 -18.46 -9.71 0.45
CA ASP A 125 -17.57 -8.81 1.17
C ASP A 125 -16.60 -9.59 2.06
N LYS A 126 -17.10 -10.58 2.80
CA LYS A 126 -16.26 -11.47 3.60
C LYS A 126 -15.25 -12.27 2.75
N ALA A 127 -15.71 -12.88 1.65
CA ALA A 127 -14.83 -13.64 0.76
C ALA A 127 -13.76 -12.74 0.11
N ARG A 128 -14.11 -11.49 -0.21
CA ARG A 128 -13.17 -10.47 -0.70
C ARG A 128 -12.13 -10.10 0.35
N GLU A 129 -12.53 -9.99 1.61
CA GLU A 129 -11.62 -9.73 2.73
C GLU A 129 -10.67 -10.91 2.95
N ASP A 130 -11.19 -12.14 2.99
CA ASP A 130 -10.40 -13.37 3.13
C ASP A 130 -9.36 -13.50 2.00
N LEU A 131 -9.76 -13.24 0.76
CA LEU A 131 -8.87 -13.20 -0.41
C LEU A 131 -7.77 -12.13 -0.26
N ALA A 132 -8.13 -10.93 0.19
CA ALA A 132 -7.17 -9.85 0.37
C ALA A 132 -6.16 -10.18 1.48
N ASN A 133 -6.62 -10.79 2.58
CA ASN A 133 -5.76 -11.25 3.67
C ASN A 133 -4.84 -12.41 3.23
N ALA A 134 -5.31 -13.33 2.39
CA ALA A 134 -4.47 -14.37 1.81
C ALA A 134 -3.35 -13.78 0.92
N LYS A 135 -3.69 -12.78 0.08
CA LYS A 135 -2.72 -12.05 -0.75
C LYS A 135 -1.70 -11.30 0.10
N LEU A 136 -2.12 -10.68 1.20
CA LEU A 136 -1.23 -10.01 2.14
C LEU A 136 -0.18 -10.98 2.70
N LYS A 137 -0.60 -12.14 3.22
CA LYS A 137 0.31 -13.16 3.77
C LYS A 137 1.33 -13.65 2.75
N LEU A 138 0.89 -13.92 1.52
CA LEU A 138 1.80 -14.30 0.43
C LEU A 138 2.82 -13.19 0.15
N ARG A 139 2.39 -11.94 0.16
CA ARG A 139 3.29 -10.80 -0.07
C ARG A 139 4.32 -10.63 1.04
N GLU A 140 3.92 -10.77 2.29
CA GLU A 140 4.83 -10.71 3.44
C GLU A 140 5.91 -11.78 3.32
N GLN A 141 5.53 -13.02 3.01
CA GLN A 141 6.48 -14.12 2.78
C GLN A 141 7.47 -13.82 1.65
N LEU A 142 6.98 -13.28 0.53
CA LEU A 142 7.83 -12.92 -0.62
C LEU A 142 8.80 -11.78 -0.25
N ASN A 143 8.35 -10.79 0.51
CA ASN A 143 9.17 -9.66 0.92
C ASN A 143 10.19 -10.02 2.02
N GLU A 144 9.90 -10.96 2.91
CA GLU A 144 10.87 -11.50 3.89
C GLU A 144 12.05 -12.25 3.23
N GLY A 145 11.85 -12.73 1.99
CA GLY A 145 12.86 -13.42 1.20
C GLY A 145 13.72 -12.51 0.31
N LEU A 146 13.26 -11.29 0.05
CA LEU A 146 13.99 -10.29 -0.71
C LEU A 146 15.03 -9.63 0.20
N GLU A 147 16.18 -10.29 0.40
CA GLU A 147 17.43 -9.54 0.54
C GLU A 147 17.56 -8.74 -0.77
N THR A 148 17.10 -7.50 -0.74
CA THR A 148 16.89 -6.67 -1.93
C THR A 148 18.16 -6.65 -2.78
N ASN A 149 18.13 -7.27 -3.97
CA ASN A 149 19.24 -7.27 -4.94
C ASN A 149 19.71 -5.84 -5.31
N GLU A 150 18.91 -4.84 -4.99
CA GLU A 150 19.26 -3.42 -4.91
C GLU A 150 18.55 -2.88 -3.66
N ASN A 151 19.25 -2.34 -2.64
CA ASN A 151 18.70 -1.74 -1.40
C ASN A 151 17.71 -0.59 -1.66
N LEU A 152 16.59 -0.88 -2.31
CA LEU A 152 15.60 0.06 -2.78
C LEU A 152 14.57 0.29 -1.66
N PRO A 153 14.28 1.54 -1.30
CA PRO A 153 13.37 1.81 -0.20
C PRO A 153 11.92 1.45 -0.55
N GLY A 154 11.19 1.01 0.47
CA GLY A 154 9.74 0.80 0.46
C GLY A 154 9.28 -0.63 0.17
N MET A 155 8.05 -0.91 0.59
CA MET A 155 7.39 -2.20 0.34
C MET A 155 7.06 -2.33 -1.15
N GLN A 156 7.60 -3.36 -1.79
CA GLN A 156 7.32 -3.64 -3.19
C GLN A 156 5.93 -4.28 -3.36
N ILE A 157 5.13 -3.72 -4.26
CA ILE A 157 3.78 -4.21 -4.60
C ILE A 157 3.57 -4.17 -6.11
N LEU A 158 2.70 -5.03 -6.63
CA LEU A 158 2.23 -4.93 -8.02
C LEU A 158 1.16 -3.84 -8.15
N ILE A 159 1.05 -3.21 -9.32
CA ILE A 159 -0.01 -2.20 -9.58
C ILE A 159 -1.42 -2.72 -9.30
N LYS A 160 -1.69 -4.01 -9.57
CA LYS A 160 -2.98 -4.66 -9.31
C LYS A 160 -3.34 -4.75 -7.83
N GLU A 161 -2.35 -4.61 -6.94
CA GLU A 161 -2.51 -4.66 -5.49
C GLU A 161 -2.69 -3.28 -4.85
N LEU A 162 -2.54 -2.20 -5.64
CA LEU A 162 -2.58 -0.83 -5.14
C LEU A 162 -3.91 -0.49 -4.45
N ASP A 163 -5.05 -1.03 -4.90
CA ASP A 163 -6.34 -0.84 -4.23
C ASP A 163 -6.35 -1.43 -2.82
N ASP A 164 -5.92 -2.68 -2.69
CA ASP A 164 -5.89 -3.39 -1.42
C ASP A 164 -4.91 -2.75 -0.44
N VAL A 165 -3.75 -2.29 -0.93
CA VAL A 165 -2.70 -1.71 -0.08
C VAL A 165 -3.00 -0.27 0.30
N LEU A 166 -3.30 0.60 -0.66
CA LEU A 166 -3.36 2.04 -0.43
C LEU A 166 -4.76 2.52 -0.04
N LEU A 167 -5.78 2.06 -0.76
CA LEU A 167 -7.15 2.55 -0.55
C LEU A 167 -7.84 1.83 0.59
N ARG A 168 -7.72 0.50 0.63
CA ARG A 168 -8.36 -0.34 1.64
C ARG A 168 -7.50 -0.57 2.87
N ASP A 169 -6.18 -0.37 2.78
CA ASP A 169 -5.23 -0.64 3.85
C ASP A 169 -5.44 -2.03 4.47
N VAL A 170 -5.46 -3.06 3.61
CA VAL A 170 -5.70 -4.44 4.04
C VAL A 170 -4.63 -4.86 5.05
N GLY A 171 -5.08 -5.25 6.24
CA GLY A 171 -4.20 -5.57 7.37
C GLY A 171 -3.73 -4.35 8.17
N ASP A 172 -4.34 -3.18 7.96
CA ASP A 172 -4.12 -1.93 8.71
C ASP A 172 -2.65 -1.46 8.75
N LYS A 173 -1.82 -1.83 7.75
CA LYS A 173 -0.37 -1.57 7.77
C LYS A 173 -0.04 -0.08 7.75
N ILE A 174 -0.73 0.71 6.94
CA ILE A 174 -0.52 2.16 6.85
C ILE A 174 -1.02 2.81 8.14
N LYS A 175 -2.21 2.42 8.60
CA LYS A 175 -2.82 2.91 9.84
C LYS A 175 -1.93 2.64 11.06
N ASP A 176 -1.47 1.40 11.22
CA ASP A 176 -0.61 0.96 12.33
C ASP A 176 0.76 1.66 12.30
N SER A 177 1.27 1.99 11.10
CA SER A 177 2.51 2.77 10.98
C SER A 177 2.37 4.20 11.50
N GLY A 178 1.16 4.74 11.58
CA GLY A 178 0.89 6.13 11.91
C GLY A 178 1.31 7.14 10.83
N LYS A 179 1.97 6.72 9.75
CA LYS A 179 2.53 7.58 8.70
C LYS A 179 1.60 7.71 7.49
N TRP A 180 1.83 8.73 6.67
CA TRP A 180 1.18 8.86 5.36
C TRP A 180 1.94 8.08 4.28
N PRO A 181 1.25 7.50 3.28
CA PRO A 181 1.88 6.84 2.15
C PRO A 181 2.77 7.75 1.29
N LEU A 182 3.97 7.25 0.96
CA LEU A 182 4.84 7.74 -0.12
C LEU A 182 4.93 6.67 -1.20
N ILE A 183 4.44 6.97 -2.40
CA ILE A 183 4.33 6.02 -3.51
C ILE A 183 5.43 6.31 -4.52
N ILE A 184 6.31 5.32 -4.74
CA ILE A 184 7.35 5.35 -5.76
C ILE A 184 6.79 4.69 -7.02
N ASP A 185 6.40 5.49 -8.01
CA ASP A 185 5.73 5.06 -9.24
C ASP A 185 6.54 5.42 -10.49
N ARG A 186 7.51 4.58 -10.82
CA ARG A 186 8.37 4.79 -12.01
C ARG A 186 7.62 4.70 -13.33
N SER A 187 6.52 3.94 -13.37
CA SER A 187 5.77 3.66 -14.60
C SER A 187 4.64 4.67 -14.86
N SER A 188 4.35 5.56 -13.92
CA SER A 188 3.19 6.48 -13.93
C SER A 188 1.83 5.77 -13.91
N GLN A 189 1.79 4.46 -13.66
CA GLN A 189 0.54 3.71 -13.64
C GLN A 189 -0.27 3.99 -12.37
N ALA A 190 0.40 4.13 -11.21
CA ALA A 190 -0.29 4.50 -9.97
C ALA A 190 -0.79 5.95 -10.04
N ALA A 191 0.02 6.88 -10.58
CA ALA A 191 -0.37 8.26 -10.83
C ALA A 191 -1.63 8.32 -11.71
N THR A 192 -1.64 7.59 -12.82
CA THR A 192 -2.80 7.51 -13.72
C THR A 192 -4.01 6.91 -13.01
N PHE A 193 -3.84 5.80 -12.30
CA PHE A 193 -4.91 5.15 -11.55
C PHE A 193 -5.54 6.11 -10.53
N LEU A 194 -4.73 6.83 -9.75
CA LEU A 194 -5.20 7.77 -8.73
C LEU A 194 -5.96 8.97 -9.31
N ARG A 195 -5.58 9.46 -10.49
CA ARG A 195 -6.32 10.54 -11.19
C ARG A 195 -7.74 10.15 -11.60
N TYR A 196 -7.97 8.86 -11.90
CA TYR A 196 -9.29 8.33 -12.22
C TYR A 196 -10.03 7.78 -10.98
N ARG A 197 -9.42 7.86 -9.80
CA ARG A 197 -10.10 7.61 -8.53
C ARG A 197 -10.66 8.90 -7.97
N ASP A 198 -11.52 8.74 -6.98
CA ASP A 198 -12.12 9.85 -6.26
C ASP A 198 -11.11 10.52 -5.31
N THR A 199 -10.14 11.23 -5.89
CA THR A 199 -9.06 11.92 -5.18
C THR A 199 -9.01 13.39 -5.56
N ASN A 200 -8.52 14.21 -4.63
CA ASN A 200 -8.11 15.56 -4.92
C ASN A 200 -6.64 15.54 -5.33
N TYR A 201 -6.39 15.47 -6.64
CA TYR A 201 -5.06 15.29 -7.20
C TYR A 201 -4.43 16.63 -7.58
N LEU A 202 -3.22 16.90 -7.08
CA LEU A 202 -2.44 18.09 -7.41
C LEU A 202 -1.06 17.71 -7.97
N ASN A 203 -0.73 18.22 -9.14
CA ASN A 203 0.61 18.20 -9.70
C ASN A 203 1.42 19.38 -9.14
N THR A 204 2.47 19.07 -8.36
CA THR A 204 3.29 20.06 -7.67
C THR A 204 4.15 20.92 -8.60
N LEU A 205 4.42 20.46 -9.83
CA LEU A 205 5.12 21.23 -10.85
C LEU A 205 4.19 22.19 -11.62
N ASN A 206 2.87 22.03 -11.48
CA ASN A 206 1.91 22.93 -12.11
C ASN A 206 1.64 24.13 -11.20
N THR A 207 2.20 25.29 -11.57
CA THR A 207 2.06 26.54 -10.80
C THR A 207 0.60 26.96 -10.60
N LYS A 208 -0.27 26.72 -11.58
CA LYS A 208 -1.70 27.02 -11.45
C LYS A 208 -2.40 26.12 -10.44
N GLU A 209 -1.91 24.89 -10.25
CA GLU A 209 -2.44 23.97 -9.22
C GLU A 209 -1.89 24.29 -7.84
N MET A 210 -0.68 24.86 -7.76
CA MET A 210 -0.03 25.30 -6.54
C MET A 210 -0.39 26.72 -6.11
N GLU A 211 -1.38 27.36 -6.74
CA GLU A 211 -1.91 28.64 -6.25
C GLU A 211 -2.54 28.47 -4.86
N PRO A 212 -2.25 29.36 -3.87
CA PRO A 212 -2.64 29.16 -2.48
C PRO A 212 -4.13 28.87 -2.28
N ASN A 213 -5.01 29.60 -2.98
CA ASN A 213 -6.46 29.38 -2.86
C ASN A 213 -6.90 28.04 -3.46
N LYS A 214 -6.25 27.55 -4.53
CA LYS A 214 -6.60 26.27 -5.15
C LYS A 214 -6.13 25.10 -4.30
N VAL A 215 -4.92 25.19 -3.75
CA VAL A 215 -4.38 24.24 -2.77
C VAL A 215 -5.29 24.18 -1.53
N ARG A 216 -5.66 25.33 -0.97
CA ARG A 216 -6.56 25.45 0.18
C ARG A 216 -7.92 24.78 -0.05
N LEU A 217 -8.58 25.10 -1.17
CA LEU A 217 -9.88 24.49 -1.51
C LEU A 217 -9.76 22.99 -1.80
N SER A 218 -8.66 22.56 -2.41
CA SER A 218 -8.37 21.14 -2.62
C SER A 218 -8.23 20.39 -1.29
N LEU A 219 -7.51 20.96 -0.32
CA LEU A 219 -7.40 20.40 1.03
C LEU A 219 -8.76 20.37 1.75
N LEU A 220 -9.49 21.49 1.76
CA LEU A 220 -10.81 21.57 2.40
C LEU A 220 -11.81 20.59 1.77
N GLY A 221 -11.81 20.46 0.45
CA GLY A 221 -12.64 19.50 -0.26
C GLY A 221 -12.29 18.05 0.12
N ALA A 222 -10.99 17.73 0.19
CA ALA A 222 -10.53 16.41 0.60
C ALA A 222 -10.98 16.08 2.03
N ILE A 223 -10.82 17.02 2.97
CA ILE A 223 -11.25 16.85 4.37
C ILE A 223 -12.77 16.71 4.47
N ARG A 224 -13.53 17.62 3.85
CA ARG A 224 -15.01 17.63 3.90
C ARG A 224 -15.60 16.30 3.44
N PHE A 225 -15.08 15.76 2.35
CA PHE A 225 -15.60 14.53 1.76
C PHE A 225 -14.92 13.27 2.28
N GLY A 226 -13.84 13.37 3.07
CA GLY A 226 -13.06 12.22 3.51
C GLY A 226 -12.33 11.54 2.35
N LYS A 227 -11.87 12.33 1.38
CA LYS A 227 -11.17 11.85 0.19
C LYS A 227 -9.66 12.02 0.35
N PRO A 228 -8.85 11.25 -0.39
CA PRO A 228 -7.42 11.46 -0.43
C PRO A 228 -7.05 12.77 -1.12
N LEU A 229 -6.17 13.55 -0.50
CA LEU A 229 -5.38 14.59 -1.15
C LEU A 229 -4.07 13.97 -1.65
N VAL A 230 -3.77 14.10 -2.94
CA VAL A 230 -2.59 13.52 -3.58
C VAL A 230 -1.66 14.63 -4.08
N LEU A 231 -0.40 14.60 -3.65
CA LEU A 231 0.67 15.45 -4.19
C LEU A 231 1.57 14.65 -5.12
N ASP A 232 1.52 14.98 -6.40
CA ASP A 232 2.38 14.41 -7.42
C ASP A 232 3.63 15.27 -7.60
N MET A 233 4.75 14.75 -7.07
CA MET A 233 6.07 15.34 -7.18
C MET A 233 6.78 14.99 -8.49
N MET A 234 6.19 14.13 -9.33
CA MET A 234 6.77 13.74 -10.61
C MET A 234 8.22 13.26 -10.39
N GLU A 235 9.18 13.66 -11.23
CA GLU A 235 10.59 13.27 -11.12
C GLU A 235 11.42 14.10 -10.13
N VAL A 236 10.88 15.18 -9.55
CA VAL A 236 11.65 16.16 -8.75
C VAL A 236 11.17 16.17 -7.30
N ASP A 237 12.09 16.24 -6.34
CA ASP A 237 11.70 16.49 -4.95
C ASP A 237 11.24 17.95 -4.79
N MET A 238 9.93 18.13 -4.67
CA MET A 238 9.28 19.43 -4.51
C MET A 238 8.76 19.64 -3.09
N PHE A 239 9.02 18.74 -2.14
CA PHE A 239 8.32 18.73 -0.86
C PHE A 239 8.51 20.01 -0.05
N HIS A 240 9.75 20.53 0.05
CA HIS A 240 10.02 21.79 0.74
C HIS A 240 9.37 22.98 0.05
N THR A 241 9.51 23.09 -1.27
CA THR A 241 8.86 24.15 -2.06
C THR A 241 7.35 24.13 -1.92
N VAL A 242 6.73 22.94 -1.90
CA VAL A 242 5.30 22.78 -1.69
C VAL A 242 4.93 23.13 -0.25
N SER A 243 5.76 22.77 0.74
CA SER A 243 5.56 23.18 2.13
C SER A 243 5.50 24.70 2.25
N ASP A 244 6.41 25.42 1.59
CA ASP A 244 6.41 26.90 1.55
C ASP A 244 5.10 27.44 0.94
N ARG A 245 4.56 26.80 -0.10
CA ARG A 245 3.26 27.18 -0.69
C ARG A 245 2.08 26.92 0.24
N PHE A 246 2.15 25.88 1.06
CA PHE A 246 1.16 25.62 2.10
C PHE A 246 1.25 26.66 3.21
N ASP A 247 2.45 27.14 3.53
CA ASP A 247 2.69 28.20 4.53
C ASP A 247 2.13 29.57 4.11
N GLU A 248 1.96 29.82 2.81
CA GLU A 248 1.23 31.00 2.30
C GLU A 248 -0.27 30.97 2.64
N ILE A 249 -0.83 29.79 2.88
CA ILE A 249 -2.22 29.62 3.33
C ILE A 249 -2.26 29.77 4.85
N GLU A 250 -1.43 28.98 5.54
CA GLU A 250 -1.24 29.04 6.97
C GLU A 250 0.11 28.45 7.36
N LYS A 251 0.86 29.16 8.21
CA LYS A 251 2.17 28.71 8.66
C LYS A 251 2.11 27.35 9.37
N GLY A 252 2.98 26.43 8.97
CA GLY A 252 3.07 25.07 9.50
C GLY A 252 1.96 24.14 9.00
N LEU A 253 1.22 24.52 7.94
CA LEU A 253 0.09 23.72 7.46
C LEU A 253 0.54 22.34 6.95
N MET A 254 1.68 22.24 6.26
CA MET A 254 2.19 20.94 5.83
C MET A 254 2.51 20.03 7.02
N ASP A 255 3.08 20.58 8.10
CA ASP A 255 3.38 19.79 9.29
C ASP A 255 2.09 19.33 10.00
N GLN A 256 1.05 20.18 10.05
CA GLN A 256 -0.27 19.78 10.55
C GLN A 256 -0.91 18.65 9.72
N ILE A 257 -0.65 18.62 8.41
CA ILE A 257 -1.09 17.52 7.55
C ILE A 257 -0.28 16.27 7.90
N MET A 258 1.04 16.38 7.94
CA MET A 258 1.94 15.25 8.15
C MET A 258 1.77 14.58 9.52
N ASP A 259 1.51 15.36 10.58
CA ASP A 259 1.24 14.86 11.94
C ASP A 259 -0.24 14.51 12.20
N LYS A 260 -1.10 14.69 11.18
CA LYS A 260 -2.54 14.43 11.19
C LYS A 260 -3.36 15.36 12.09
N SER A 261 -2.76 16.37 12.73
CA SER A 261 -3.46 17.36 13.54
C SER A 261 -4.42 18.21 12.71
N ILE A 262 -4.23 18.32 11.39
CA ILE A 262 -5.16 19.00 10.48
C ILE A 262 -6.58 18.42 10.53
N MET A 263 -6.73 17.16 10.96
CA MET A 263 -8.03 16.48 11.06
C MET A 263 -8.87 16.96 12.26
N GLN A 264 -8.28 17.75 13.16
CA GLN A 264 -9.00 18.40 14.26
C GLN A 264 -9.85 19.55 13.73
N GLU A 265 -11.08 19.68 14.23
CA GLU A 265 -12.09 20.62 13.74
C GLU A 265 -11.58 22.06 13.68
N GLU A 266 -10.92 22.51 14.75
CA GLU A 266 -10.35 23.85 14.85
C GLU A 266 -9.32 24.13 13.76
N ASN A 267 -8.59 23.11 13.31
CA ASN A 267 -7.49 23.26 12.37
C ASN A 267 -7.92 23.34 10.90
N TYR A 268 -8.99 22.65 10.49
CA TYR A 268 -9.45 22.82 9.11
C TYR A 268 -10.47 23.96 8.97
N LEU A 269 -11.24 24.28 10.02
CA LEU A 269 -12.23 25.36 9.94
C LEU A 269 -11.59 26.75 9.79
N LYS A 270 -10.39 26.98 10.37
CA LYS A 270 -9.63 28.23 10.21
C LYS A 270 -9.21 28.52 8.75
N LEU A 271 -9.19 27.49 7.90
CA LEU A 271 -8.83 27.61 6.49
C LEU A 271 -9.99 28.10 5.62
N ILE A 272 -11.22 28.12 6.13
CA ILE A 272 -12.39 28.58 5.40
C ILE A 272 -12.36 30.11 5.32
N LYS A 273 -12.63 30.65 4.13
CA LYS A 273 -12.65 32.09 3.88
C LYS A 273 -14.08 32.57 3.64
N GLU A 274 -14.31 33.85 3.93
CA GLU A 274 -15.54 34.53 3.55
C GLU A 274 -15.69 34.51 2.02
N GLY A 275 -16.82 34.02 1.52
CA GLY A 275 -17.10 33.90 0.09
C GLY A 275 -16.84 32.52 -0.54
N ASP A 276 -16.39 31.51 0.22
CA ASP A 276 -16.22 30.14 -0.31
C ASP A 276 -17.55 29.46 -0.68
N GLY A 277 -18.68 29.99 -0.21
CA GLY A 277 -20.03 29.52 -0.52
C GLY A 277 -20.59 28.50 0.49
N PRO A 278 -21.86 28.10 0.33
CA PRO A 278 -22.60 27.29 1.31
C PRO A 278 -22.04 25.87 1.49
N ASP A 279 -21.23 25.42 0.53
CA ASP A 279 -20.55 24.13 0.57
C ASP A 279 -19.45 24.03 1.63
N TYR A 280 -18.95 25.17 2.10
CA TYR A 280 -17.89 25.25 3.11
C TYR A 280 -18.41 25.74 4.46
N GLU A 281 -19.73 25.72 4.67
CA GLU A 281 -20.30 25.96 6.00
C GLU A 281 -19.85 24.86 6.98
N LYS A 282 -19.66 25.24 8.24
CA LYS A 282 -19.21 24.35 9.32
C LYS A 282 -20.02 23.05 9.41
N ASN A 283 -21.34 23.12 9.23
CA ASN A 283 -22.25 21.97 9.27
C ASN A 283 -22.05 20.95 8.13
N LYS A 284 -21.28 21.27 7.08
CA LYS A 284 -20.97 20.38 5.97
C LYS A 284 -19.77 19.46 6.25
N PHE A 285 -19.01 19.74 7.30
CA PHE A 285 -17.90 18.91 7.76
C PHE A 285 -18.40 17.94 8.83
N THR A 286 -18.73 16.72 8.40
CA THR A 286 -19.23 15.68 9.31
C THR A 286 -18.07 14.84 9.85
N SER A 287 -18.03 14.59 11.16
CA SER A 287 -16.93 13.85 11.81
C SER A 287 -16.64 12.50 11.16
N TYR A 288 -17.68 11.79 10.72
CA TYR A 288 -17.55 10.51 10.00
C TYR A 288 -16.73 10.64 8.71
N ARG A 289 -16.85 11.75 7.98
CA ARG A 289 -16.09 11.98 6.73
C ARG A 289 -14.72 12.58 7.01
N THR A 290 -14.62 13.56 7.89
CA THR A 290 -13.34 14.23 8.17
C THR A 290 -12.30 13.28 8.74
N GLN A 291 -12.73 12.27 9.52
CA GLN A 291 -11.86 11.20 10.01
C GLN A 291 -11.35 10.26 8.91
N ASN A 292 -11.99 10.23 7.74
CA ASN A 292 -11.59 9.42 6.59
C ASN A 292 -10.62 10.16 5.65
N PHE A 293 -10.25 11.41 5.95
CA PHE A 293 -9.24 12.14 5.19
C PHE A 293 -7.94 11.34 5.08
N LYS A 294 -7.35 11.34 3.88
CA LYS A 294 -6.05 10.71 3.61
C LYS A 294 -5.14 11.70 2.89
N PHE A 295 -3.85 11.57 3.12
CA PHE A 295 -2.83 12.33 2.40
C PHE A 295 -1.81 11.37 1.79
N TRP A 296 -1.54 11.53 0.49
CA TRP A 296 -0.61 10.68 -0.26
C TRP A 296 0.39 11.54 -1.04
N ILE A 297 1.64 11.12 -1.03
CA ILE A 297 2.68 11.69 -1.87
C ILE A 297 3.06 10.66 -2.93
N ILE A 298 3.16 11.07 -4.19
CA ILE A 298 3.63 10.22 -5.28
C ILE A 298 4.86 10.84 -5.95
N THR A 299 5.84 10.00 -6.29
CA THR A 299 7.07 10.41 -6.96
C THR A 299 7.56 9.33 -7.92
N LYS A 300 8.23 9.77 -8.99
CA LYS A 300 8.97 8.94 -9.93
C LYS A 300 10.46 8.85 -9.58
N ASN A 301 10.91 9.55 -8.54
CA ASN A 301 12.28 9.42 -8.05
C ASN A 301 12.46 8.02 -7.42
N PRO A 302 13.35 7.16 -7.94
CA PRO A 302 13.53 5.81 -7.42
C PRO A 302 14.20 5.80 -6.04
N TYR A 303 14.84 6.91 -5.66
CA TYR A 303 15.51 7.13 -4.38
C TYR A 303 15.01 8.45 -3.76
N PRO A 304 13.79 8.46 -3.20
CA PRO A 304 13.32 9.62 -2.45
C PRO A 304 14.30 9.94 -1.30
N PRO A 305 14.39 11.21 -0.89
CA PRO A 305 15.29 11.63 0.17
C PRO A 305 14.89 11.01 1.53
N ASP A 306 15.89 10.77 2.38
CA ASP A 306 15.73 10.07 3.67
C ASP A 306 14.66 10.70 4.57
N TYR A 307 14.57 12.04 4.60
CA TYR A 307 13.57 12.73 5.42
C TYR A 307 12.12 12.38 5.03
N LEU A 308 11.85 12.05 3.76
CA LEU A 308 10.55 11.55 3.33
C LEU A 308 10.37 10.07 3.67
N LEU A 309 11.42 9.26 3.51
CA LEU A 309 11.39 7.84 3.87
C LEU A 309 11.12 7.66 5.38
N ASP A 310 11.69 8.53 6.21
CA ASP A 310 11.51 8.51 7.66
C ASP A 310 10.11 8.95 8.09
N ARG A 311 9.50 9.91 7.37
CA ARG A 311 8.18 10.48 7.71
C ARG A 311 7.01 9.71 7.09
N CYS A 312 7.24 8.92 6.05
CA CYS A 312 6.19 8.26 5.27
C CYS A 312 6.25 6.74 5.36
N TYR A 313 5.12 6.10 5.08
CA TYR A 313 5.05 4.67 4.79
C TYR A 313 5.32 4.46 3.30
N THR A 314 6.53 3.99 2.96
CA THR A 314 6.96 3.92 1.56
C THR A 314 6.46 2.66 0.85
N ILE A 315 5.79 2.86 -0.29
CA ILE A 315 5.28 1.82 -1.17
C ILE A 315 5.95 1.98 -2.53
N ARG A 316 6.47 0.88 -3.08
CA ARG A 316 7.14 0.86 -4.39
C ARG A 316 6.32 0.06 -5.38
N ILE A 317 5.96 0.69 -6.49
CA ILE A 317 5.23 0.02 -7.57
C ILE A 317 6.22 -0.77 -8.43
N TYR A 318 6.00 -2.07 -8.49
CA TYR A 318 6.66 -2.97 -9.41
C TYR A 318 5.74 -3.29 -10.59
N VAL A 319 6.28 -3.15 -11.79
CA VAL A 319 5.62 -3.56 -13.03
C VAL A 319 6.50 -4.65 -13.63
N PRO A 320 6.04 -5.91 -13.66
CA PRO A 320 6.75 -6.98 -14.34
C PRO A 320 6.91 -6.60 -15.83
N THR A 321 8.15 -6.60 -16.31
CA THR A 321 8.48 -6.42 -17.74
C THR A 321 8.23 -7.67 -18.55
#